data_AF-A0ABC9DBP0-F1
#
_entry.id   AF-A0ABC9DBP0-F1
#
_cell.length_a   1.000
_cell.length_b   1.000
_cell.length_c   1.000
_cell.angle_alpha   90.00
_cell.angle_beta   90.00
_cell.angle_gamma   90.00
#
_symmetry.space_group_name_H-M   'P 1'
#
loop_
_entity.id
_entity.type
_entity.pdbx_description
1 polymer ?
#
loop_
_entity_poly.entity_id
_entity_poly.type
_entity_poly.pdbx_seq_one_letter_code
_entity_poly.pdbx_strand_id
1 'polypeptide(L)'
;MSVSSTGLGNLINSQLISVLFETPSGFAIFTMLEKDLKQPDAMQNVWANFGADYRVEDFIWLKEFQEFKDKSCAINQDTGVSWDLTEMIKRYHVHGQKIAVGNAEYKVIIENSLGVPCLFDEIVMEVMWGLKNLMHFLIPQEKMKLRNADRLPMSQGLMMILNRHGFGIKPEMVDNDIILATCMLLDCEYCDVKNRNPLRLAGWHIEEVSGIKFEGWDLMKLATAVNIICYPAEATITEKAMFTHDEVLKFEKDAHKYEDRFYKGLCLNVYNEMVEARAHIKSVHEALKTLPYMHEVRSSERIT
;
A
#
# COMPACT_ATOMS: atom_id res chain seq x y z
N MET A 1 6.31 0.82 -38.61
CA MET A 1 5.28 1.62 -37.93
C MET A 1 5.85 2.04 -36.57
N SER A 2 6.33 3.26 -36.46
CA SER A 2 6.81 3.83 -35.20
C SER A 2 5.61 4.33 -34.41
N VAL A 3 5.31 3.69 -33.28
CA VAL A 3 4.35 4.24 -32.32
C VAL A 3 4.97 5.50 -31.73
N SER A 4 4.36 6.65 -32.00
CA SER A 4 4.79 7.95 -31.51
C SER A 4 4.76 7.97 -29.98
N SER A 5 5.91 8.20 -29.35
CA SER A 5 6.10 8.35 -27.90
C SER A 5 5.24 9.46 -27.27
N THR A 6 4.69 10.36 -28.08
CA THR A 6 3.79 11.44 -27.67
C THR A 6 2.39 10.96 -27.27
N GLY A 7 1.93 9.82 -27.80
CA GLY A 7 0.58 9.29 -27.49
C GLY A 7 0.49 8.62 -26.11
N LEU A 8 1.52 7.86 -25.73
CA LEU A 8 1.58 7.18 -24.43
C LEU A 8 1.85 8.16 -23.28
N GLY A 9 2.75 9.14 -23.49
CA GLY A 9 3.04 10.18 -22.49
C GLY A 9 1.83 11.06 -22.19
N ASN A 10 1.01 11.39 -23.19
CA ASN A 10 -0.23 12.13 -22.99
C ASN A 10 -1.32 11.29 -22.31
N LEU A 11 -1.39 9.98 -22.56
CA LEU A 11 -2.33 9.09 -21.87
C LEU A 11 -1.98 8.92 -20.38
N ILE A 12 -0.69 8.73 -20.08
CA ILE A 12 -0.20 8.63 -18.69
C ILE A 12 -0.46 9.95 -17.96
N ASN A 13 -0.15 11.10 -18.58
CA ASN A 13 -0.43 12.40 -17.99
C ASN A 13 -1.93 12.62 -17.72
N SER A 14 -2.82 12.14 -18.59
CA SER A 14 -4.28 12.25 -18.40
C SER A 14 -4.84 11.47 -17.20
N GLN A 15 -4.05 10.57 -16.60
CA GLN A 15 -4.42 9.74 -15.45
C GLN A 15 -3.80 10.21 -14.13
N LEU A 16 -2.93 11.22 -14.16
CA LEU A 16 -2.29 11.74 -12.96
C LEU A 16 -3.14 12.81 -12.27
N ILE A 17 -2.84 13.06 -11.01
CA ILE A 17 -3.35 14.21 -10.26
C ILE A 17 -2.19 14.81 -9.46
N SER A 18 -2.07 16.13 -9.47
CA SER A 18 -1.11 16.85 -8.62
C SER A 18 -1.67 16.97 -7.21
N VAL A 19 -0.81 16.86 -6.20
CA VAL A 19 -1.16 16.99 -4.78
C VAL A 19 -0.32 18.10 -4.19
N LEU A 20 -0.96 19.18 -3.74
CA LEU A 20 -0.30 20.28 -3.03
C LEU A 20 -0.29 19.99 -1.54
N PHE A 21 0.91 19.86 -0.99
CA PHE A 21 1.16 19.51 0.40
C PHE A 21 1.90 20.63 1.12
N GLU A 22 1.34 21.13 2.21
CA GLU A 22 2.00 22.11 3.07
C GLU A 22 2.90 21.38 4.08
N THR A 23 4.19 21.72 4.09
CA THR A 23 5.17 21.21 5.04
C THR A 23 5.40 22.24 6.16
N PRO A 24 6.15 21.91 7.23
CA PRO A 24 6.49 22.89 8.25
C PRO A 24 7.21 24.13 7.70
N SER A 25 8.15 23.96 6.76
CA SER A 25 8.96 25.06 6.22
C SER A 25 8.47 25.63 4.88
N GLY A 26 7.52 24.98 4.19
CA GLY A 26 7.06 25.43 2.89
C GLY A 26 5.98 24.58 2.25
N PHE A 27 6.10 24.34 0.95
CA PHE A 27 5.14 23.58 0.15
C PHE A 27 5.85 22.57 -0.76
N ALA A 28 5.19 21.43 -0.96
CA ALA A 28 5.60 20.39 -1.88
C ALA A 28 4.48 20.05 -2.87
N ILE A 29 4.87 19.73 -4.11
CA ILE A 29 3.97 19.17 -5.10
C ILE A 29 4.37 17.72 -5.34
N PHE A 30 3.40 16.84 -5.18
CA PHE A 30 3.50 15.45 -5.56
C PHE A 30 2.59 15.16 -6.76
N THR A 31 2.81 14.00 -7.38
CA THR A 31 1.87 13.42 -8.35
C THR A 31 1.56 12.00 -7.97
N MET A 32 0.31 11.57 -8.20
CA MET A 32 -0.14 10.19 -8.05
C MET A 32 -1.17 9.86 -9.15
N LEU A 33 -1.62 8.61 -9.25
CA LEU A 33 -2.65 8.24 -10.20
C LEU A 33 -4.04 8.63 -9.65
N GLU A 34 -4.81 9.37 -10.43
CA GLU A 34 -6.15 9.84 -10.04
C GLU A 34 -7.12 8.66 -9.79
N LYS A 35 -6.91 7.52 -10.47
CA LYS A 35 -7.73 6.32 -10.28
C LYS A 35 -7.68 5.81 -8.84
N ASP A 36 -6.57 6.00 -8.14
CA ASP A 36 -6.39 5.47 -6.78
C ASP A 36 -7.24 6.22 -5.76
N LEU A 37 -7.66 7.45 -6.09
CA LEU A 37 -8.60 8.24 -5.29
C LEU A 37 -10.08 7.87 -5.56
N LYS A 38 -10.36 7.10 -6.62
CA LYS A 38 -11.72 6.83 -7.10
C LYS A 38 -12.17 5.38 -6.89
N GLN A 39 -11.30 4.52 -6.38
CA GLN A 39 -11.64 3.12 -6.10
C GLN A 39 -12.65 3.02 -4.95
N PRO A 40 -13.55 2.01 -4.95
CA PRO A 40 -14.53 1.83 -3.87
C PRO A 40 -13.90 1.69 -2.47
N ASP A 41 -12.69 1.16 -2.40
CA ASP A 41 -11.86 0.93 -1.21
C ASP A 41 -10.69 1.93 -1.09
N ALA A 42 -10.75 3.05 -1.81
CA ALA A 42 -9.68 4.05 -1.87
C ALA A 42 -9.18 4.48 -0.48
N MET A 43 -10.07 4.62 0.52
CA MET A 43 -9.67 5.00 1.87
C MET A 43 -8.65 4.01 2.49
N GLN A 44 -8.93 2.71 2.38
CA GLN A 44 -8.06 1.67 2.90
C GLN A 44 -6.79 1.52 2.05
N ASN A 45 -6.95 1.59 0.72
CA ASN A 45 -5.85 1.42 -0.22
C ASN A 45 -4.85 2.58 -0.14
N VAL A 46 -5.31 3.82 -0.01
CA VAL A 46 -4.44 4.98 0.21
C VAL A 46 -3.61 4.77 1.48
N TRP A 47 -4.26 4.44 2.60
CA TRP A 47 -3.52 4.17 3.85
C TRP A 47 -2.52 3.03 3.69
N ALA A 48 -2.91 1.93 3.03
CA ALA A 48 -2.07 0.74 2.86
C ALA A 48 -0.77 1.02 2.09
N ASN A 49 -0.72 2.06 1.25
CA ASN A 49 0.48 2.51 0.57
C ASN A 49 1.35 3.45 1.42
N PHE A 50 0.77 4.14 2.39
CA PHE A 50 1.46 5.11 3.25
C PHE A 50 1.84 4.59 4.64
N GLY A 51 1.45 3.36 4.99
CA GLY A 51 1.73 2.79 6.30
C GLY A 51 3.23 2.54 6.56
N ALA A 52 4.02 2.29 5.52
CA ALA A 52 5.48 2.12 5.62
C ALA A 52 6.19 2.64 4.35
N ASP A 53 7.46 3.00 4.48
CA ASP A 53 8.29 3.56 3.42
C ASP A 53 8.43 2.64 2.19
N TYR A 54 8.68 1.35 2.38
CA TYR A 54 8.81 0.39 1.28
C TYR A 54 7.53 0.19 0.45
N ARG A 55 6.39 0.75 0.87
CA ARG A 55 5.08 0.61 0.21
C ARG A 55 4.72 1.81 -0.66
N VAL A 56 5.40 2.94 -0.51
CA VAL A 56 4.98 4.23 -1.09
C VAL A 56 5.62 4.55 -2.44
N GLU A 57 6.72 3.87 -2.80
CA GLU A 57 7.58 4.21 -3.94
C GLU A 57 6.84 4.29 -5.29
N ASP A 58 5.88 3.39 -5.51
CA ASP A 58 5.08 3.31 -6.73
C ASP A 58 3.71 4.01 -6.63
N PHE A 59 3.43 4.66 -5.50
CA PHE A 59 2.13 5.26 -5.20
C PHE A 59 2.10 6.77 -5.42
N ILE A 60 3.13 7.48 -4.96
CA ILE A 60 3.20 8.94 -5.03
C ILE A 60 4.63 9.43 -5.21
N TRP A 61 4.82 10.43 -6.07
CA TRP A 61 6.14 10.93 -6.46
C TRP A 61 6.29 12.42 -6.19
N LEU A 62 7.35 12.80 -5.45
CA LEU A 62 7.71 14.20 -5.25
C LEU A 62 8.15 14.81 -6.59
N LYS A 63 7.62 15.99 -6.92
CA LYS A 63 8.05 16.78 -8.09
C LYS A 63 8.89 17.97 -7.70
N GLU A 64 8.43 18.72 -6.71
CA GLU A 64 9.14 19.90 -6.23
C GLU A 64 8.81 20.15 -4.76
N PHE A 65 9.79 20.64 -4.03
CA PHE A 65 9.64 21.16 -2.68
C PHE A 65 10.34 22.52 -2.61
N GLN A 66 9.65 23.51 -2.05
CA GLN A 66 10.16 24.86 -1.89
C GLN A 66 9.87 25.37 -0.48
N GLU A 67 10.90 25.89 0.18
CA GLU A 67 10.78 26.58 1.47
C GLU A 67 10.18 27.98 1.29
N PHE A 68 9.30 28.38 2.21
CA PHE A 68 8.71 29.71 2.24
C PHE A 68 8.96 30.34 3.61
N LYS A 69 9.64 31.50 3.61
CA LYS A 69 9.96 32.23 4.85
C LYS A 69 8.71 32.57 5.68
N ASP A 70 7.61 32.90 5.00
CA ASP A 70 6.29 33.08 5.59
C ASP A 70 5.25 32.39 4.70
N LYS A 71 4.75 31.24 5.17
CA LYS A 71 3.73 30.46 4.46
C LYS A 71 2.41 31.23 4.31
N SER A 72 2.09 32.12 5.24
CA SER A 72 0.87 32.96 5.18
C SER A 72 0.94 33.95 4.01
N CYS A 73 2.14 34.38 3.61
CA CYS A 73 2.34 35.19 2.42
C CYS A 73 2.27 34.37 1.11
N ALA A 74 2.43 33.04 1.17
CA ALA A 74 2.41 32.18 0.00
C ALA A 74 0.98 31.95 -0.52
N ILE A 75 0.02 31.82 0.40
CA ILE A 75 -1.40 31.62 0.08
C ILE A 75 -2.28 32.18 1.21
N ASN A 76 -3.14 33.14 0.89
CA ASN A 76 -4.13 33.69 1.82
C ASN A 76 -5.33 34.30 1.07
N GLN A 77 -6.38 34.66 1.81
CA GLN A 77 -7.62 35.19 1.24
C GLN A 77 -7.47 36.60 0.64
N ASP A 78 -6.56 37.42 1.16
CA ASP A 78 -6.41 38.82 0.78
C ASP A 78 -5.61 39.00 -0.51
N THR A 79 -4.51 38.26 -0.65
CA THR A 79 -3.57 38.38 -1.77
C THR A 79 -3.65 37.21 -2.76
N GLY A 80 -4.42 36.17 -2.44
CA GLY A 80 -4.51 34.96 -3.26
C GLY A 80 -3.25 34.10 -3.14
N VAL A 81 -2.81 33.53 -4.27
CA VAL A 81 -1.60 32.70 -4.37
C VAL A 81 -0.41 33.57 -4.79
N SER A 82 0.72 33.49 -4.07
CA SER A 82 1.94 34.23 -4.40
C SER A 82 2.49 33.83 -5.77
N TRP A 83 3.35 34.68 -6.34
CA TRP A 83 3.98 34.39 -7.63
C TRP A 83 4.82 33.10 -7.59
N ASP A 84 5.63 32.91 -6.55
CA ASP A 84 6.46 31.72 -6.39
C ASP A 84 5.62 30.42 -6.33
N LEU A 85 4.57 30.41 -5.51
CA LEU A 85 3.68 29.24 -5.40
C LEU A 85 2.86 29.03 -6.68
N THR A 86 2.49 30.10 -7.38
CA THR A 86 1.80 30.03 -8.67
C THR A 86 2.69 29.35 -9.73
N GLU A 87 3.96 29.75 -9.82
CA GLU A 87 4.92 29.16 -10.75
C GLU A 87 5.16 27.68 -10.44
N MET A 88 5.30 27.35 -9.15
CA MET A 88 5.43 25.96 -8.67
C MET A 88 4.22 25.12 -9.10
N ILE A 89 2.99 25.60 -8.86
CA ILE A 89 1.75 24.90 -9.25
C ILE A 89 1.67 24.73 -10.76
N LYS A 90 1.88 25.80 -11.54
CA LYS A 90 1.75 25.76 -13.01
C LYS A 90 2.75 24.83 -13.68
N ARG A 91 3.94 24.65 -13.09
CA ARG A 91 4.99 23.80 -13.65
C ARG A 91 4.61 22.31 -13.68
N TYR A 92 3.84 21.85 -12.70
CA TYR A 92 3.47 20.43 -12.56
C TYR A 92 1.98 20.16 -12.67
N HIS A 93 1.17 21.20 -12.83
CA HIS A 93 -0.24 21.08 -13.14
C HIS A 93 -0.43 20.71 -14.61
N VAL A 94 -1.13 19.60 -14.87
CA VAL A 94 -1.56 19.23 -16.22
C VAL A 94 -2.91 19.89 -16.49
N HIS A 95 -2.99 20.64 -17.60
CA HIS A 95 -4.20 21.34 -17.99
C HIS A 95 -5.43 20.43 -18.03
N GLY A 96 -6.53 20.90 -17.44
CA GLY A 96 -7.82 20.19 -17.40
C GLY A 96 -7.97 19.19 -16.25
N GLN A 97 -6.92 18.98 -15.45
CA GLN A 97 -6.99 18.14 -14.25
C GLN A 97 -7.34 18.94 -12.99
N LYS A 98 -7.63 18.23 -11.90
CA LYS A 98 -7.77 18.84 -10.57
C LYS A 98 -6.41 18.86 -9.86
N ILE A 99 -6.28 19.70 -8.84
CA ILE A 99 -5.21 19.59 -7.84
C ILE A 99 -5.82 19.17 -6.50
N ALA A 100 -5.27 18.13 -5.87
CA ALA A 100 -5.66 17.74 -4.53
C ALA A 100 -5.01 18.66 -3.50
N VAL A 101 -5.79 19.17 -2.56
CA VAL A 101 -5.32 20.10 -1.51
C VAL A 101 -5.79 19.64 -0.14
N GLY A 102 -5.00 19.93 0.90
CA GLY A 102 -5.24 19.45 2.26
C GLY A 102 -5.98 20.46 3.14
N ASN A 103 -6.37 21.60 2.57
CA ASN A 103 -7.03 22.70 3.25
C ASN A 103 -8.17 23.23 2.36
N ALA A 104 -9.37 23.30 2.91
CA ALA A 104 -10.56 23.79 2.22
C ALA A 104 -10.44 25.27 1.79
N GLU A 105 -9.73 26.10 2.57
CA GLU A 105 -9.45 27.48 2.20
C GLU A 105 -8.50 27.56 1.00
N TYR A 106 -7.48 26.69 0.95
CA TYR A 106 -6.56 26.65 -0.19
C TYR A 106 -7.29 26.27 -1.47
N LYS A 107 -8.25 25.34 -1.41
CA LYS A 107 -9.13 25.03 -2.53
C LYS A 107 -9.80 26.30 -3.08
N VAL A 108 -10.46 27.06 -2.21
CA VAL A 108 -11.18 28.29 -2.61
C VAL A 108 -10.23 29.33 -3.19
N ILE A 109 -9.09 29.56 -2.54
CA ILE A 109 -8.12 30.56 -2.97
C ILE A 109 -7.51 30.17 -4.33
N ILE A 110 -7.10 28.92 -4.52
CA ILE A 110 -6.49 28.45 -5.78
C ILE A 110 -7.51 28.49 -6.92
N GLU A 111 -8.74 28.04 -6.69
CA GLU A 111 -9.81 28.08 -7.69
C GLU A 111 -10.10 29.52 -8.13
N ASN A 112 -10.15 30.46 -7.19
CA ASN A 112 -10.41 31.88 -7.49
C ASN A 112 -9.23 32.60 -8.14
N SER A 113 -8.00 32.40 -7.63
CA SER A 113 -6.82 33.12 -8.09
C SER A 113 -6.25 32.56 -9.40
N LEU A 114 -6.29 31.24 -9.58
CA LEU A 114 -5.62 30.56 -10.70
C LEU A 114 -6.59 29.92 -11.70
N GLY A 115 -7.88 29.80 -11.37
CA GLY A 115 -8.86 29.10 -12.21
C GLY A 115 -8.60 27.60 -12.33
N VAL A 116 -7.80 27.02 -11.42
CA VAL A 116 -7.45 25.60 -11.39
C VAL A 116 -8.44 24.86 -10.50
N PRO A 117 -9.21 23.87 -11.02
CA PRO A 117 -10.11 23.07 -10.20
C PRO A 117 -9.39 22.32 -9.08
N CYS A 118 -9.96 22.28 -7.88
CA CYS A 118 -9.37 21.61 -6.73
C CYS A 118 -10.21 20.42 -6.23
N LEU A 119 -9.53 19.40 -5.73
CA LEU A 119 -10.12 18.27 -5.01
C LEU A 119 -9.80 18.40 -3.51
N PHE A 120 -10.83 18.33 -2.68
CA PHE A 120 -10.74 18.33 -1.22
C PHE A 120 -11.87 17.44 -0.71
N ASP A 121 -11.53 16.26 -0.22
CA ASP A 121 -12.44 15.27 0.35
C ASP A 121 -11.70 14.38 1.36
N GLU A 122 -12.41 13.42 1.95
CA GLU A 122 -11.86 12.54 2.99
C GLU A 122 -10.72 11.65 2.47
N ILE A 123 -10.75 11.24 1.19
CA ILE A 123 -9.69 10.44 0.57
C ILE A 123 -8.42 11.27 0.40
N VAL A 124 -8.56 12.53 -0.05
CA VAL A 124 -7.43 13.47 -0.09
C VAL A 124 -6.86 13.71 1.31
N MET A 125 -7.69 13.80 2.34
CA MET A 125 -7.21 13.95 3.71
C MET A 125 -6.42 12.73 4.20
N GLU A 126 -6.77 11.52 3.75
CA GLU A 126 -5.98 10.30 4.00
C GLU A 126 -4.64 10.34 3.26
N VAL A 127 -4.58 10.88 2.04
CA VAL A 127 -3.30 11.16 1.35
C VAL A 127 -2.45 12.15 2.14
N MET A 128 -3.06 13.23 2.65
CA MET A 128 -2.34 14.21 3.49
C MET A 128 -1.84 13.59 4.79
N TRP A 129 -2.59 12.64 5.38
CA TRP A 129 -2.14 11.85 6.51
C TRP A 129 -0.89 11.05 6.17
N GLY A 130 -0.92 10.33 5.07
CA GLY A 130 0.20 9.53 4.60
C GLY A 130 1.45 10.35 4.29
N LEU A 131 1.28 11.50 3.61
CA LEU A 131 2.36 12.44 3.33
C LEU A 131 3.02 12.97 4.60
N LYS A 132 2.23 13.24 5.66
CA LYS A 132 2.79 13.62 6.97
C LYS A 132 3.51 12.46 7.65
N ASN A 133 2.94 11.25 7.60
CA ASN A 133 3.52 10.04 8.21
C ASN A 133 4.91 9.76 7.63
N LEU A 134 5.04 9.79 6.31
CA LEU A 134 6.27 9.48 5.59
C LEU A 134 7.05 10.72 5.13
N MET A 135 6.75 11.92 5.66
CA MET A 135 7.36 13.18 5.20
C MET A 135 8.89 13.14 5.24
N HIS A 136 9.45 12.55 6.30
CA HIS A 136 10.89 12.40 6.49
C HIS A 136 11.58 11.57 5.40
N PHE A 137 10.84 10.66 4.76
CA PHE A 137 11.30 9.82 3.67
C PHE A 137 10.98 10.46 2.31
N LEU A 138 9.77 10.99 2.15
CA LEU A 138 9.26 11.54 0.91
C LEU A 138 9.82 12.93 0.56
N ILE A 139 10.25 13.70 1.55
CA ILE A 139 10.86 15.03 1.38
C ILE A 139 12.14 15.12 2.22
N PRO A 140 13.24 14.45 1.82
CA PRO A 140 14.49 14.47 2.56
C PRO A 140 15.10 15.88 2.73
N GLN A 141 14.67 16.84 1.91
CA GLN A 141 15.09 18.25 1.97
C GLN A 141 14.43 19.01 3.13
N GLU A 142 13.27 18.55 3.63
CA GLU A 142 12.56 19.17 4.75
C GLU A 142 13.29 18.87 6.06
N LYS A 143 13.88 19.91 6.66
CA LYS A 143 14.70 19.79 7.88
C LYS A 143 13.88 20.02 9.15
N MET A 144 12.71 20.64 9.05
CA MET A 144 11.85 20.93 10.17
C MET A 144 10.94 19.73 10.48
N LYS A 145 10.86 19.39 11.76
CA LYS A 145 9.96 18.33 12.23
C LYS A 145 8.53 18.86 12.33
N LEU A 146 7.55 18.01 12.05
CA LEU A 146 6.15 18.29 12.36
C LEU A 146 5.99 18.55 13.85
N ARG A 147 5.29 19.62 14.23
CA ARG A 147 4.91 19.85 15.63
C ARG A 147 3.84 18.85 16.02
N ASN A 148 3.72 18.56 17.32
CA ASN A 148 2.69 17.65 17.83
C ASN A 148 1.27 18.07 17.43
N ALA A 149 0.98 19.38 17.36
CA ALA A 149 -0.31 19.92 16.92
C ALA A 149 -0.56 19.79 15.40
N ASP A 150 0.51 19.62 14.60
CA ASP A 150 0.41 19.49 13.14
C ASP A 150 0.31 18.01 12.70
N ARG A 151 0.52 17.07 13.63
CA ARG A 151 0.27 15.64 13.42
C ARG A 151 -1.23 15.47 13.19
N LEU A 152 -1.59 14.90 12.05
CA LEU A 152 -2.99 14.72 11.69
C LEU A 152 -3.69 13.82 12.71
N PRO A 153 -5.01 14.01 12.92
CA PRO A 153 -5.82 13.05 13.66
C PRO A 153 -5.71 11.66 13.02
N MET A 154 -6.18 10.66 13.76
CA MET A 154 -6.12 9.24 13.37
C MET A 154 -6.54 8.98 11.91
N SER A 155 -5.77 8.15 11.22
CA SER A 155 -6.08 7.68 9.86
C SER A 155 -7.42 6.92 9.84
N GLN A 156 -8.31 7.27 8.91
CA GLN A 156 -9.56 6.55 8.74
C GLN A 156 -9.32 5.20 8.07
N GLY A 157 -8.43 5.15 7.07
CA GLY A 157 -8.07 3.92 6.36
C GLY A 157 -7.53 2.83 7.31
N LEU A 158 -6.61 3.21 8.21
CA LEU A 158 -6.10 2.33 9.25
C LEU A 158 -7.22 1.80 10.15
N MET A 159 -8.08 2.68 10.64
CA MET A 159 -9.18 2.29 11.53
C MET A 159 -10.15 1.33 10.83
N MET A 160 -10.44 1.55 9.56
CA MET A 160 -11.27 0.63 8.78
C MET A 160 -10.59 -0.75 8.65
N ILE A 161 -9.28 -0.80 8.43
CA ILE A 161 -8.52 -2.07 8.33
C ILE A 161 -8.47 -2.79 9.68
N LEU A 162 -8.19 -2.08 10.77
CA LEU A 162 -8.18 -2.67 12.11
C LEU A 162 -9.56 -3.24 12.49
N ASN A 163 -10.63 -2.47 12.22
CA ASN A 163 -12.00 -2.89 12.50
C ASN A 163 -12.43 -4.09 11.65
N ARG A 164 -12.04 -4.16 10.35
CA ARG A 164 -12.36 -5.32 9.48
C ARG A 164 -11.77 -6.62 10.03
N HIS A 165 -10.65 -6.49 10.74
CA HIS A 165 -9.94 -7.60 11.38
C HIS A 165 -10.37 -7.85 12.83
N GLY A 166 -11.38 -7.11 13.30
CA GLY A 166 -11.95 -7.27 14.64
C GLY A 166 -11.09 -6.66 15.76
N PHE A 167 -10.14 -5.79 15.44
CA PHE A 167 -9.34 -5.07 16.43
C PHE A 167 -10.05 -3.78 16.85
N GLY A 168 -10.58 -3.74 18.07
CA GLY A 168 -11.21 -2.56 18.67
C GLY A 168 -10.20 -1.55 19.24
N ILE A 169 -9.18 -1.18 18.45
CA ILE A 169 -8.15 -0.22 18.87
C ILE A 169 -8.76 1.18 18.87
N LYS A 170 -8.56 1.95 19.93
CA LYS A 170 -9.03 3.33 19.96
C LYS A 170 -8.05 4.25 19.23
N PRO A 171 -8.54 5.34 18.60
CA PRO A 171 -7.69 6.33 17.94
C PRO A 171 -6.56 6.92 18.80
N GLU A 172 -6.65 6.90 20.12
CA GLU A 172 -5.61 7.48 20.97
C GLU A 172 -4.46 6.51 21.24
N MET A 173 -4.64 5.24 20.87
CA MET A 173 -3.73 4.14 21.18
C MET A 173 -2.81 3.77 20.01
N VAL A 174 -3.11 4.23 18.80
CA VAL A 174 -2.30 3.89 17.63
C VAL A 174 -0.96 4.59 17.71
N ASP A 175 0.08 3.79 17.59
CA ASP A 175 1.46 4.21 17.46
C ASP A 175 2.11 3.56 16.23
N ASN A 176 3.41 3.79 16.07
CA ASN A 176 4.17 3.21 14.96
C ASN A 176 4.18 1.67 14.98
N ASP A 177 4.12 1.04 16.16
CA ASP A 177 4.13 -0.42 16.28
C ASP A 177 2.83 -1.00 15.72
N ILE A 178 1.68 -0.36 16.01
CA ILE A 178 0.38 -0.73 15.44
C ILE A 178 0.34 -0.50 13.93
N ILE A 179 0.88 0.62 13.44
CA ILE A 179 0.99 0.91 12.00
C ILE A 179 1.79 -0.19 11.31
N LEU A 180 3.00 -0.49 11.80
CA LEU A 180 3.88 -1.50 11.21
C LEU A 180 3.29 -2.91 11.28
N ALA A 181 2.69 -3.30 12.41
CA ALA A 181 2.03 -4.59 12.54
C ALA A 181 0.85 -4.70 11.56
N THR A 182 0.09 -3.62 11.35
CA THR A 182 -1.00 -3.61 10.37
C THR A 182 -0.47 -3.70 8.94
N CYS A 183 0.65 -3.04 8.61
CA CYS A 183 1.35 -3.24 7.34
C CYS A 183 1.76 -4.72 7.17
N MET A 184 2.44 -5.31 8.14
CA MET A 184 2.84 -6.73 8.07
C MET A 184 1.64 -7.66 7.84
N LEU A 185 0.50 -7.39 8.49
CA LEU A 185 -0.74 -8.13 8.25
C LEU A 185 -1.15 -8.04 6.77
N LEU A 186 -1.21 -6.83 6.22
CA LEU A 186 -1.55 -6.62 4.81
C LEU A 186 -0.57 -7.28 3.84
N ASP A 187 0.74 -7.26 4.11
CA ASP A 187 1.73 -7.96 3.28
C ASP A 187 1.48 -9.46 3.25
N CYS A 188 1.16 -10.05 4.40
CA CYS A 188 0.85 -11.46 4.47
C CYS A 188 -0.44 -11.80 3.71
N GLU A 189 -1.48 -10.95 3.80
CA GLU A 189 -2.71 -11.12 3.02
C GLU A 189 -2.49 -10.96 1.51
N TYR A 190 -1.60 -10.05 1.13
CA TYR A 190 -1.26 -9.82 -0.27
C TYR A 190 -0.56 -11.01 -0.92
N CYS A 191 0.11 -11.87 -0.14
CA CYS A 191 0.72 -13.11 -0.62
C CYS A 191 -0.31 -14.00 -1.36
N ASP A 192 -1.53 -14.13 -0.81
CA ASP A 192 -2.60 -14.91 -1.46
C ASP A 192 -3.06 -14.24 -2.77
N VAL A 193 -3.15 -12.90 -2.80
CA VAL A 193 -3.56 -12.15 -4.01
C VAL A 193 -2.52 -12.31 -5.13
N LYS A 194 -1.25 -12.06 -4.80
CA LYS A 194 -0.09 -12.16 -5.71
C LYS A 194 0.02 -13.55 -6.31
N ASN A 195 -0.14 -14.59 -5.50
CA ASN A 195 0.09 -15.98 -5.91
C ASN A 195 -1.16 -16.70 -6.43
N ARG A 196 -2.36 -16.07 -6.38
CA ARG A 196 -3.63 -16.68 -6.80
C ARG A 196 -3.59 -17.24 -8.22
N ASN A 197 -3.25 -16.40 -9.21
CA ASN A 197 -3.30 -16.80 -10.61
C ASN A 197 -2.20 -17.84 -10.97
N PRO A 198 -0.94 -17.66 -10.57
CA PRO A 198 0.10 -18.67 -10.77
C PRO A 198 -0.27 -20.04 -10.18
N LEU A 199 -0.79 -20.09 -8.95
CA LEU A 199 -1.14 -21.35 -8.29
C LEU A 199 -2.37 -22.00 -8.91
N ARG A 200 -3.35 -21.21 -9.36
CA ARG A 200 -4.49 -21.78 -10.11
C ARG A 200 -4.02 -22.40 -11.41
N LEU A 201 -3.14 -21.73 -12.16
CA LEU A 201 -2.51 -22.30 -13.35
C LEU A 201 -1.74 -23.58 -13.04
N ALA A 202 -1.02 -23.63 -11.92
CA ALA A 202 -0.35 -24.85 -11.48
C ALA A 202 -1.36 -25.99 -11.20
N GLY A 203 -2.52 -25.69 -10.62
CA GLY A 203 -3.63 -26.64 -10.47
C GLY A 203 -4.10 -27.22 -11.81
N TRP A 204 -4.27 -26.38 -12.83
CA TRP A 204 -4.59 -26.85 -14.19
C TRP A 204 -3.52 -27.80 -14.75
N HIS A 205 -2.23 -27.50 -14.53
CA HIS A 205 -1.16 -28.40 -14.97
C HIS A 205 -1.15 -29.73 -14.21
N ILE A 206 -1.48 -29.72 -12.91
CA ILE A 206 -1.62 -30.94 -12.10
C ILE A 206 -2.73 -31.83 -12.66
N GLU A 207 -3.87 -31.24 -13.01
CA GLU A 207 -4.98 -31.97 -13.60
C GLU A 207 -4.62 -32.55 -14.97
N GLU A 208 -3.99 -31.76 -15.84
CA GLU A 208 -3.61 -32.19 -17.19
C GLU A 208 -2.59 -33.34 -17.19
N VAL A 209 -1.59 -33.28 -16.30
CA VAL A 209 -0.47 -34.23 -16.28
C VAL A 209 -0.79 -35.47 -15.45
N SER A 210 -1.39 -35.28 -14.28
CA SER A 210 -1.62 -36.36 -13.30
C SER A 210 -3.08 -36.82 -13.22
N GLY A 211 -4.02 -36.11 -13.87
CA GLY A 211 -5.44 -36.42 -13.82
C GLY A 211 -6.09 -36.11 -12.48
N ILE A 212 -5.42 -35.35 -11.61
CA ILE A 212 -5.90 -35.02 -10.27
C ILE A 212 -6.71 -33.73 -10.34
N LYS A 213 -7.98 -33.85 -10.00
CA LYS A 213 -8.92 -32.73 -9.89
C LYS A 213 -8.52 -31.84 -8.72
N PHE A 214 -8.35 -30.54 -8.98
CA PHE A 214 -7.94 -29.55 -7.97
C PHE A 214 -9.10 -28.66 -7.52
N GLU A 215 -10.32 -28.90 -8.01
CA GLU A 215 -11.52 -28.20 -7.58
C GLU A 215 -11.70 -28.31 -6.07
N GLY A 216 -11.94 -27.17 -5.41
CA GLY A 216 -12.05 -27.09 -3.96
C GLY A 216 -10.73 -26.99 -3.21
N TRP A 217 -9.57 -27.08 -3.87
CA TRP A 217 -8.29 -26.81 -3.21
C TRP A 217 -8.10 -25.31 -2.99
N ASP A 218 -7.64 -24.97 -1.79
CA ASP A 218 -7.18 -23.63 -1.46
C ASP A 218 -5.77 -23.37 -2.04
N LEU A 219 -5.30 -22.13 -1.96
CA LEU A 219 -4.03 -21.74 -2.57
C LEU A 219 -2.84 -22.45 -1.90
N MET A 220 -2.90 -22.71 -0.59
CA MET A 220 -1.81 -23.39 0.10
C MET A 220 -1.76 -24.85 -0.27
N LYS A 221 -2.90 -25.53 -0.34
CA LYS A 221 -2.93 -26.92 -0.82
C LYS A 221 -2.37 -27.01 -2.24
N LEU A 222 -2.66 -26.05 -3.11
CA LEU A 222 -2.01 -25.97 -4.43
C LEU A 222 -0.50 -25.77 -4.33
N ALA A 223 -0.03 -24.83 -3.53
CA ALA A 223 1.40 -24.58 -3.34
C ALA A 223 2.13 -25.81 -2.76
N THR A 224 1.53 -26.49 -1.78
CA THR A 224 2.05 -27.72 -1.19
C THR A 224 2.12 -28.84 -2.23
N ALA A 225 1.10 -29.00 -3.09
CA ALA A 225 1.12 -30.01 -4.14
C ALA A 225 2.29 -29.77 -5.10
N VAL A 226 2.47 -28.52 -5.54
CA VAL A 226 3.57 -28.14 -6.42
C VAL A 226 4.93 -28.36 -5.73
N ASN A 227 5.04 -28.04 -4.43
CA ASN A 227 6.26 -28.29 -3.66
C ASN A 227 6.60 -29.78 -3.59
N ILE A 228 5.61 -30.64 -3.30
CA ILE A 228 5.78 -32.11 -3.28
C ILE A 228 6.19 -32.63 -4.67
N ILE A 229 5.60 -32.12 -5.74
CA ILE A 229 5.96 -32.50 -7.12
C ILE A 229 7.42 -32.11 -7.44
N CYS A 230 7.85 -30.91 -7.04
CA CYS A 230 9.18 -30.40 -7.34
C CYS A 230 10.28 -31.06 -6.47
N TYR A 231 9.96 -31.33 -5.19
CA TYR A 231 10.88 -31.77 -4.14
C TYR A 231 10.28 -32.92 -3.29
N PRO A 232 9.96 -34.09 -3.89
CA PRO A 232 9.22 -35.15 -3.20
C PRO A 232 9.96 -35.77 -2.01
N ALA A 233 11.30 -35.75 -2.03
CA ALA A 233 12.15 -36.26 -0.96
C ALA A 233 12.21 -35.33 0.26
N GLU A 234 11.91 -34.04 0.08
CA GLU A 234 11.95 -33.02 1.13
C GLU A 234 10.58 -32.82 1.79
N ALA A 235 9.51 -33.36 1.17
CA ALA A 235 8.15 -33.22 1.63
C ALA A 235 7.92 -33.89 3.00
N THR A 236 7.38 -33.12 3.95
CA THR A 236 7.09 -33.55 5.31
C THR A 236 5.80 -34.38 5.41
N ILE A 237 5.63 -35.08 6.53
CA ILE A 237 4.39 -35.84 6.80
C ILE A 237 3.17 -34.91 6.83
N THR A 238 3.30 -33.72 7.41
CA THR A 238 2.21 -32.74 7.52
C THR A 238 1.76 -32.23 6.15
N GLU A 239 2.71 -31.99 5.24
CA GLU A 239 2.41 -31.58 3.86
C GLU A 239 1.71 -32.70 3.10
N LYS A 240 2.22 -33.93 3.18
CA LYS A 240 1.61 -35.11 2.52
C LYS A 240 0.21 -35.39 3.06
N ALA A 241 -0.07 -35.13 4.34
CA ALA A 241 -1.37 -35.32 4.96
C ALA A 241 -2.47 -34.40 4.41
N MET A 242 -2.14 -33.36 3.62
CA MET A 242 -3.13 -32.54 2.92
C MET A 242 -3.79 -33.26 1.74
N PHE A 243 -3.25 -34.41 1.33
CA PHE A 243 -3.66 -35.18 0.16
C PHE A 243 -3.96 -36.63 0.54
N THR A 244 -4.69 -37.30 -0.33
CA THR A 244 -4.84 -38.76 -0.27
C THR A 244 -3.52 -39.45 -0.60
N HIS A 245 -3.37 -40.69 -0.13
CA HIS A 245 -2.17 -41.47 -0.43
C HIS A 245 -1.95 -41.65 -1.94
N ASP A 246 -3.02 -41.88 -2.69
CA ASP A 246 -2.98 -42.07 -4.14
C ASP A 246 -2.53 -40.78 -4.87
N GLU A 247 -2.99 -39.61 -4.43
CA GLU A 247 -2.53 -38.32 -4.98
C GLU A 247 -1.03 -38.12 -4.75
N VAL A 248 -0.53 -38.39 -3.54
CA VAL A 248 0.91 -38.26 -3.24
C VAL A 248 1.75 -39.20 -4.09
N LEU A 249 1.37 -40.48 -4.18
CA LEU A 249 2.07 -41.45 -5.03
C LEU A 249 2.05 -41.02 -6.51
N LYS A 250 0.96 -40.42 -6.95
CA LYS A 250 0.81 -39.94 -8.32
C LYS A 250 1.69 -38.72 -8.59
N PHE A 251 1.79 -37.76 -7.66
CA PHE A 251 2.74 -36.66 -7.74
C PHE A 251 4.17 -37.15 -7.88
N GLU A 252 4.59 -38.08 -7.01
CA GLU A 252 5.95 -38.64 -7.01
C GLU A 252 6.25 -39.40 -8.32
N LYS A 253 5.31 -40.21 -8.80
CA LYS A 253 5.45 -40.97 -10.04
C LYS A 253 5.51 -40.07 -11.27
N ASP A 254 4.68 -39.03 -11.32
CA ASP A 254 4.56 -38.15 -12.48
C ASP A 254 5.50 -36.93 -12.42
N ALA A 255 6.30 -36.77 -11.36
CA ALA A 255 7.16 -35.60 -11.14
C ALA A 255 8.03 -35.21 -12.36
N HIS A 256 8.63 -36.19 -13.04
CA HIS A 256 9.44 -35.98 -14.25
C HIS A 256 8.68 -35.34 -15.42
N LYS A 257 7.34 -35.45 -15.44
CA LYS A 257 6.50 -34.88 -16.50
C LYS A 257 6.27 -33.37 -16.33
N TYR A 258 6.70 -32.80 -15.20
CA TYR A 258 6.55 -31.38 -14.89
C TYR A 258 7.81 -30.54 -15.16
N GLU A 259 8.90 -31.14 -15.68
CA GLU A 259 10.20 -30.46 -15.86
C GLU A 259 10.10 -29.16 -16.68
N ASP A 260 9.28 -29.13 -17.73
CA ASP A 260 9.07 -27.94 -18.57
C ASP A 260 7.89 -27.06 -18.12
N ARG A 261 7.20 -27.44 -17.03
CA ARG A 261 5.99 -26.75 -16.55
C ARG A 261 6.23 -26.00 -15.25
N PHE A 262 7.10 -26.53 -14.38
CA PHE A 262 7.42 -25.94 -13.10
C PHE A 262 8.89 -25.59 -12.99
N TYR A 263 9.17 -24.30 -12.84
CA TYR A 263 10.50 -23.84 -12.48
C TYR A 263 10.70 -24.00 -10.96
N LYS A 264 11.34 -25.10 -10.57
CA LYS A 264 11.43 -25.56 -9.17
C LYS A 264 11.78 -24.46 -8.16
N GLY A 265 12.77 -23.61 -8.46
CA GLY A 265 13.20 -22.53 -7.56
C GLY A 265 12.12 -21.46 -7.33
N LEU A 266 11.33 -21.12 -8.35
CA LEU A 266 10.21 -20.18 -8.21
C LEU A 266 9.07 -20.83 -7.42
N CYS A 267 8.79 -22.11 -7.67
CA CYS A 267 7.79 -22.86 -6.92
C CYS A 267 8.13 -22.94 -5.43
N LEU A 268 9.39 -23.21 -5.10
CA LEU A 268 9.88 -23.24 -3.71
C LEU A 268 9.75 -21.86 -3.04
N ASN A 269 10.12 -20.78 -3.74
CA ASN A 269 9.98 -19.43 -3.22
C ASN A 269 8.51 -19.09 -2.92
N VAL A 270 7.59 -19.40 -3.84
CA VAL A 270 6.15 -19.19 -3.62
C VAL A 270 5.65 -20.01 -2.43
N TYR A 271 6.05 -21.28 -2.35
CA TYR A 271 5.67 -22.15 -1.23
C TYR A 271 6.15 -21.57 0.12
N ASN A 272 7.43 -21.21 0.23
CA ASN A 272 8.01 -20.65 1.45
C ASN A 272 7.34 -19.32 1.82
N GLU A 273 7.15 -18.42 0.85
CA GLU A 273 6.48 -17.13 1.05
C GLU A 273 5.06 -17.33 1.64
N MET A 274 4.32 -18.33 1.17
CA MET A 274 2.98 -18.65 1.68
C MET A 274 3.00 -19.26 3.08
N VAL A 275 3.92 -20.18 3.36
CA VAL A 275 4.07 -20.78 4.70
C VAL A 275 4.44 -19.70 5.72
N GLU A 276 5.42 -18.86 5.39
CA GLU A 276 5.88 -17.76 6.24
C GLU A 276 4.76 -16.74 6.47
N ALA A 277 4.06 -16.30 5.42
CA ALA A 277 2.94 -15.36 5.54
C ALA A 277 1.86 -15.90 6.50
N ARG A 278 1.48 -17.17 6.40
CA ARG A 278 0.49 -17.78 7.30
C ARG A 278 0.96 -17.87 8.75
N ALA A 279 2.25 -18.17 8.96
CA ALA A 279 2.83 -18.16 10.30
C ALA A 279 2.83 -16.75 10.89
N HIS A 280 3.21 -15.75 10.10
CA HIS A 280 3.26 -14.35 10.51
C HIS A 280 1.88 -13.76 10.81
N ILE A 281 0.83 -14.08 10.04
CA ILE A 281 -0.54 -13.61 10.32
C ILE A 281 -0.94 -13.91 11.76
N LYS A 282 -0.64 -15.13 12.25
CA LYS A 282 -0.96 -15.52 13.63
C LYS A 282 -0.20 -14.65 14.64
N SER A 283 1.11 -14.51 14.48
CA SER A 283 1.95 -13.70 15.37
C SER A 283 1.57 -12.22 15.35
N VAL A 284 1.26 -11.67 14.17
CA VAL A 284 0.82 -10.28 13.99
C VAL A 284 -0.55 -10.05 14.63
N HIS A 285 -1.48 -11.00 14.50
CA HIS A 285 -2.77 -10.94 15.20
C HIS A 285 -2.60 -10.93 16.73
N GLU A 286 -1.67 -11.72 17.27
CA GLU A 286 -1.36 -11.72 18.70
C GLU A 286 -0.73 -10.38 19.13
N ALA A 287 0.18 -9.82 18.31
CA ALA A 287 0.77 -8.51 18.55
C ALA A 287 -0.29 -7.40 18.56
N LEU A 288 -1.16 -7.32 17.54
CA LEU A 288 -2.22 -6.31 17.44
C LEU A 288 -3.25 -6.38 18.58
N LYS A 289 -3.43 -7.55 19.19
CA LYS A 289 -4.26 -7.70 20.41
C LYS A 289 -3.57 -7.18 21.67
N THR A 290 -2.24 -7.24 21.74
CA THR A 290 -1.47 -6.97 22.97
C THR A 290 -0.88 -5.55 23.03
N LEU A 291 -0.50 -4.99 21.89
CA LEU A 291 0.06 -3.63 21.75
C LEU A 291 -0.78 -2.55 22.44
N PRO A 292 -2.12 -2.52 22.32
CA PRO A 292 -2.94 -1.51 22.99
C PRO A 292 -2.78 -1.51 24.52
N TYR A 293 -2.68 -2.69 25.15
CA TYR A 293 -2.50 -2.82 26.60
C TYR A 293 -1.12 -2.36 27.06
N MET A 294 -0.07 -2.65 26.27
CA MET A 294 1.28 -2.17 26.59
C MET A 294 1.38 -0.64 26.52
N HIS A 295 0.64 -0.01 25.61
CA HIS A 295 0.55 1.44 25.51
C HIS A 295 -0.07 2.07 26.76
N GLU A 296 -1.15 1.48 27.30
CA GLU A 296 -1.79 1.95 28.54
C GLU A 296 -0.85 1.85 29.74
N VAL A 297 -0.13 0.73 29.89
CA VAL A 297 0.87 0.54 30.96
C VAL A 297 1.98 1.60 30.86
N ARG A 298 2.60 1.74 29.68
CA ARG A 298 3.66 2.74 29.45
C ARG A 298 3.19 4.18 29.69
N SER A 299 1.91 4.46 29.42
CA SER A 299 1.32 5.78 29.64
C SER A 299 1.09 6.05 31.12
N SER A 300 0.69 5.03 31.89
CA SER A 300 0.50 5.12 33.34
C SER A 300 1.82 5.30 34.10
N GLU A 301 2.90 4.65 33.67
CA GLU A 301 4.23 4.73 34.29
C GLU A 301 4.93 6.08 34.07
N ARG A 302 4.55 6.85 33.03
CA ARG A 302 5.10 8.20 32.79
C ARG A 302 4.43 9.29 33.63
N ILE A 303 3.31 8.98 34.27
CA ILE A 303 2.52 9.93 35.08
C ILE A 303 2.88 9.81 36.58
N THR A 304 3.53 8.72 36.98
CA THR A 304 4.11 8.48 38.32
C THR A 304 5.57 8.91 38.41
#